data_AF-A0A645IJQ3-F1
#
_entry.id   AF-A0A645IJQ3-F1
#
_cell.length_a   1.000
_cell.length_b   1.000
_cell.length_c   1.000
_cell.angle_alpha   90.00
_cell.angle_beta   90.00
_cell.angle_gamma   90.00
#
_symmetry.space_group_name_H-M   'P 1'
#
loop_
_entity.id
_entity.type
_entity.pdbx_description
1 polymer ?
#
loop_
_entity_poly.entity_id
_entity_poly.type
_entity_poly.pdbx_seq_one_letter_code
_entity_poly.pdbx_strand_id
1 'polypeptide(L)'
;MLGSVLALPFEDESFDGVFSNGSLHEWERPVKAFDEIYRVLRPGGRYCITDLRRDAGALPTALVYHSTKPKAMRPGLLSSLQAAYTVAELTELLRNSALCDARVEADFFGLCITGQK
;
A
#
# COMPACT_ATOMS: atom_id res chain seq x y z
N MET A 1 -1.09 -9.40 -20.12
CA MET A 1 -0.93 -10.34 -18.99
C MET A 1 -1.79 -9.81 -17.85
N LEU A 2 -2.74 -10.61 -17.38
CA LEU A 2 -3.55 -10.31 -16.19
C LEU A 2 -2.86 -10.98 -15.00
N GLY A 3 -2.78 -10.30 -13.86
CA GLY A 3 -2.15 -10.82 -12.64
C GLY A 3 -2.81 -10.22 -11.41
N SER A 4 -2.82 -10.97 -10.30
CA SER A 4 -3.34 -10.50 -9.01
C SER A 4 -2.21 -10.54 -7.99
N VAL A 5 -2.16 -9.53 -7.13
CA VAL A 5 -1.22 -9.53 -5.99
C VAL A 5 -1.47 -10.70 -5.03
N LEU A 6 -2.64 -11.35 -5.12
CA LEU A 6 -2.97 -12.54 -4.34
C LEU A 6 -2.34 -13.83 -4.87
N ALA A 7 -1.75 -13.79 -6.07
CA ALA A 7 -1.05 -14.90 -6.71
C ALA A 7 -0.18 -14.34 -7.84
N LEU A 8 1.01 -13.86 -7.48
CA LEU A 8 1.94 -13.27 -8.44
C LEU A 8 2.50 -14.37 -9.36
N PRO A 9 2.46 -14.21 -10.69
CA PRO A 9 2.89 -15.24 -11.64
C PRO A 9 4.42 -15.27 -11.81
N PHE A 10 5.14 -15.21 -10.69
CA PHE A 10 6.59 -15.22 -10.61
C PHE A 10 7.03 -16.29 -9.61
N GLU A 11 8.20 -16.87 -9.85
CA GLU A 11 8.82 -17.81 -8.92
C GLU A 11 9.24 -17.10 -7.63
N ASP A 12 9.48 -17.91 -6.59
CA ASP A 12 10.02 -17.43 -5.34
C ASP A 12 11.37 -16.74 -5.59
N GLU A 13 11.69 -15.70 -4.82
CA GLU A 13 13.02 -15.07 -4.85
C GLU A 13 13.46 -14.55 -6.24
N SER A 14 12.50 -14.07 -7.02
CA SER A 14 12.73 -13.56 -8.37
C SER A 14 13.27 -12.13 -8.40
N PHE A 15 12.95 -11.31 -7.38
CA PHE A 15 13.21 -9.87 -7.42
C PHE A 15 14.06 -9.36 -6.26
N ASP A 16 14.95 -8.40 -6.56
CA ASP A 16 15.69 -7.64 -5.55
C ASP A 16 14.87 -6.49 -4.95
N GLY A 17 13.73 -6.15 -5.57
CA GLY A 17 12.89 -5.05 -5.13
C GLY A 17 11.44 -5.15 -5.60
N VAL A 18 10.50 -4.72 -4.75
CA VAL A 18 9.07 -4.60 -5.06
C VAL A 18 8.59 -3.19 -4.69
N PHE A 19 7.79 -2.57 -5.56
CA PHE A 19 7.10 -1.33 -5.21
C PHE A 19 5.62 -1.38 -5.59
N SER A 20 4.80 -0.68 -4.81
CA SER A 20 3.38 -0.47 -5.10
C SER A 20 3.02 0.96 -4.71
N ASN A 21 2.19 1.62 -5.51
CA ASN A 21 1.73 2.98 -5.23
C ASN A 21 0.24 3.11 -5.51
N GLY A 22 -0.54 3.50 -4.50
CA GLY A 22 -1.95 3.84 -4.64
C GLY A 22 -2.86 2.67 -5.02
N SER A 23 -2.52 1.45 -4.59
CA SER A 23 -3.32 0.25 -4.90
C SER A 23 -3.71 -0.60 -3.70
N LEU A 24 -3.04 -0.43 -2.55
CA LEU A 24 -3.26 -1.22 -1.34
C LEU A 24 -4.69 -1.11 -0.79
N HIS A 25 -5.33 0.06 -0.93
CA HIS A 25 -6.74 0.26 -0.57
C HIS A 25 -7.74 -0.57 -1.40
N GLU A 26 -7.30 -1.13 -2.53
CA GLU A 26 -8.10 -2.02 -3.40
C GLU A 26 -7.82 -3.51 -3.14
N TRP A 27 -6.88 -3.85 -2.25
CA TRP A 27 -6.49 -5.24 -2.04
C TRP A 27 -7.50 -5.98 -1.16
N GLU A 28 -8.16 -6.99 -1.73
CA GLU A 28 -9.17 -7.80 -1.03
C GLU A 28 -8.61 -8.57 0.17
N ARG A 29 -7.36 -9.06 0.07
CA ARG A 29 -6.69 -9.86 1.11
C ARG A 29 -5.27 -9.33 1.35
N PRO A 30 -5.10 -8.21 2.07
CA PRO A 30 -3.82 -7.51 2.21
C PRO A 30 -2.73 -8.38 2.84
N VAL A 31 -3.04 -9.18 3.85
CA VAL A 31 -2.08 -10.11 4.46
C VAL A 31 -1.51 -11.08 3.43
N LYS A 32 -2.38 -11.73 2.63
CA LYS A 32 -1.95 -12.64 1.58
C LYS A 32 -1.13 -11.92 0.50
N ALA A 33 -1.49 -10.68 0.17
CA ALA A 33 -0.74 -9.86 -0.77
C ALA A 33 0.67 -9.54 -0.25
N PHE A 34 0.81 -9.22 1.04
CA PHE A 34 2.10 -9.03 1.68
C PHE A 34 2.93 -10.33 1.68
N ASP A 35 2.31 -11.47 1.93
CA ASP A 35 2.98 -12.78 1.86
C ASP A 35 3.49 -13.09 0.45
N GLU A 36 2.71 -12.79 -0.59
CA GLU A 36 3.14 -12.94 -1.98
C GLU A 36 4.29 -11.99 -2.35
N ILE A 37 4.27 -10.74 -1.85
CA ILE A 37 5.37 -9.79 -2.02
C ILE A 37 6.65 -10.34 -1.38
N TYR A 38 6.56 -10.88 -0.16
CA TYR A 38 7.69 -11.50 0.52
C TYR A 38 8.19 -12.75 -0.22
N ARG A 39 7.29 -13.58 -0.76
CA ARG A 39 7.64 -14.79 -1.52
C ARG A 39 8.50 -14.46 -2.73
N VAL A 40 8.10 -13.48 -3.54
CA VAL A 40 8.81 -13.12 -4.78
C VAL A 40 10.09 -12.32 -4.55
N LEU A 41 10.29 -11.75 -3.35
CA LEU A 41 11.54 -11.08 -2.99
C LEU A 41 12.64 -12.09 -2.69
N ARG A 42 13.87 -11.79 -3.13
CA ARG A 42 15.09 -12.48 -2.69
C ARG A 42 15.41 -12.15 -1.22
N PRO A 43 16.15 -13.00 -0.50
CA PRO A 43 16.74 -12.61 0.77
C PRO A 43 17.55 -11.32 0.61
N GLY A 44 17.27 -10.33 1.44
CA GLY A 44 17.85 -8.99 1.32
C GLY A 44 17.18 -8.07 0.28
N GLY A 45 16.14 -8.54 -0.42
CA GLY A 45 15.35 -7.72 -1.35
C GLY A 45 14.47 -6.71 -0.59
N ARG A 46 14.22 -5.54 -1.19
CA ARG A 46 13.53 -4.42 -0.51
C ARG A 46 12.12 -4.21 -1.03
N TYR A 47 11.26 -3.64 -0.19
CA TYR A 47 9.93 -3.22 -0.63
C TYR A 47 9.59 -1.79 -0.22
N CYS A 48 8.77 -1.15 -1.04
CA CYS A 48 8.21 0.18 -0.80
C CYS A 48 6.75 0.21 -1.28
N ILE A 49 5.80 0.30 -0.36
CA ILE A 49 4.37 0.32 -0.65
C ILE A 49 3.81 1.64 -0.14
N THR A 50 3.35 2.49 -1.05
CA THR A 50 2.74 3.78 -0.71
C THR A 50 1.26 3.77 -1.02
N ASP A 51 0.45 4.39 -0.16
CA ASP A 51 -0.96 4.59 -0.43
C ASP A 51 -1.49 5.84 0.29
N LEU A 52 -2.73 6.19 -0.02
CA LEU A 52 -3.55 7.15 0.70
C LEU A 52 -3.63 6.79 2.20
N ARG A 53 -3.86 7.81 3.01
CA ARG A 53 -4.11 7.64 4.44
C ARG A 53 -5.40 8.36 4.82
N ARG A 54 -6.40 7.60 5.27
CA ARG A 54 -7.74 8.15 5.53
C ARG A 54 -7.79 9.18 6.65
N ASP A 55 -6.83 9.14 7.57
CA ASP A 55 -6.66 10.07 8.68
C ASP A 55 -5.53 11.08 8.45
N ALA A 56 -5.23 11.44 7.19
CA ALA A 56 -4.25 12.47 6.83
C ALA A 56 -4.57 13.90 7.32
N GLY A 57 -5.72 14.10 7.98
CA GLY A 57 -6.15 15.39 8.52
C GLY A 57 -6.85 16.28 7.49
N ALA A 58 -7.58 17.28 7.99
CA ALA A 58 -8.47 18.10 7.17
C ALA A 58 -7.72 18.95 6.13
N LEU A 59 -6.58 19.54 6.49
CA LEU A 59 -5.84 20.44 5.60
C LEU A 59 -5.21 19.71 4.41
N PRO A 60 -4.45 18.61 4.57
CA PRO A 60 -3.93 17.85 3.43
C PRO A 60 -5.06 17.30 2.55
N THR A 61 -6.13 16.78 3.17
CA THR A 61 -7.30 16.25 2.45
C THR A 61 -7.99 17.32 1.61
N ALA A 62 -8.23 18.50 2.18
CA ALA A 62 -8.81 19.62 1.46
C ALA A 62 -7.90 20.08 0.33
N LEU A 63 -6.59 20.21 0.56
CA LEU A 63 -5.64 20.62 -0.48
C LEU A 63 -5.70 19.66 -1.67
N VAL A 64 -5.56 18.35 -1.41
CA VAL A 64 -5.56 17.35 -2.48
C VAL A 64 -6.90 17.36 -3.22
N TYR A 65 -8.02 17.30 -2.50
CA TYR A 65 -9.36 17.32 -3.10
C TYR A 65 -9.59 18.53 -4.02
N HIS A 66 -9.20 19.73 -3.58
CA HIS A 66 -9.38 20.95 -4.38
C HIS A 66 -8.41 21.00 -5.57
N SER A 67 -7.22 20.43 -5.43
CA SER A 67 -6.22 20.32 -6.50
C SER A 67 -6.55 19.23 -7.54
N THR A 68 -7.31 18.21 -7.18
CA THR A 68 -7.66 17.09 -8.07
C THR A 68 -8.42 17.56 -9.31
N LYS A 69 -7.87 17.19 -10.48
CA LYS A 69 -8.43 17.46 -11.80
C LYS A 69 -8.48 16.16 -12.63
N PRO A 70 -9.49 16.00 -13.51
CA PRO A 70 -10.68 16.84 -13.62
C PRO A 70 -11.57 16.74 -12.36
N LYS A 71 -12.45 17.73 -12.14
CA LYS A 71 -13.34 17.74 -10.97
C LYS A 71 -14.18 16.45 -10.84
N ALA A 72 -14.46 15.79 -11.97
CA ALA A 72 -15.15 14.51 -12.03
C ALA A 72 -14.42 13.36 -11.31
N MET A 73 -13.11 13.46 -11.06
CA MET A 73 -12.34 12.45 -10.31
C MET A 73 -12.49 12.58 -8.78
N ARG A 74 -13.01 13.72 -8.30
CA ARG A 74 -13.09 14.01 -6.87
C ARG A 74 -13.95 12.99 -6.09
N PRO A 75 -15.10 12.51 -6.60
CA PRO A 75 -15.84 11.43 -5.95
C PRO A 75 -15.01 10.14 -5.83
N GLY A 76 -14.26 9.76 -6.87
CA GLY A 76 -13.38 8.60 -6.86
C GLY A 76 -12.23 8.73 -5.85
N LEU A 77 -11.65 9.92 -5.72
CA LEU A 77 -10.67 10.19 -4.66
C LEU A 77 -11.27 9.98 -3.27
N LEU A 78 -12.50 10.45 -3.03
CA LEU A 78 -13.14 10.28 -1.73
C LEU A 78 -13.42 8.80 -1.43
N SER A 79 -13.86 8.01 -2.41
CA SER A 79 -14.04 6.57 -2.21
C SER A 79 -12.72 5.86 -1.91
N SER A 80 -11.65 6.17 -2.66
CA SER A 80 -10.32 5.61 -2.38
C SER A 80 -9.80 6.02 -1.00
N LEU A 81 -10.01 7.28 -0.60
CA LEU A 81 -9.62 7.75 0.73
C LEU A 81 -10.39 7.04 1.85
N GLN A 82 -11.69 6.74 1.65
CA GLN A 82 -12.48 6.00 2.63
C GLN A 82 -12.04 4.53 2.74
N ALA A 83 -11.63 3.91 1.64
CA ALA A 83 -11.09 2.55 1.61
C ALA A 83 -9.66 2.45 2.16
N ALA A 84 -8.94 3.57 2.23
CA ALA A 84 -7.56 3.61 2.69
C ALA A 84 -7.41 3.24 4.16
N TYR A 85 -6.25 2.66 4.47
CA TYR A 85 -5.91 2.27 5.83
C TYR A 85 -5.29 3.43 6.63
N THR A 86 -5.36 3.31 7.94
CA THR A 86 -4.56 4.09 8.89
C THR A 86 -3.23 3.40 9.16
N VAL A 87 -2.27 4.12 9.75
CA VAL A 87 -0.99 3.53 10.20
C VAL A 87 -1.22 2.39 11.20
N ALA A 88 -2.17 2.56 12.13
CA ALA A 88 -2.46 1.56 13.16
C ALA A 88 -3.00 0.26 12.56
N GLU A 89 -3.93 0.33 11.60
CA GLU A 89 -4.47 -0.85 10.94
C GLU A 89 -3.42 -1.58 10.09
N LEU A 90 -2.61 -0.84 9.33
CA LEU A 90 -1.53 -1.47 8.56
C LEU A 90 -0.51 -2.13 9.45
N THR A 91 -0.14 -1.50 10.56
CA THR A 91 0.75 -2.10 11.55
C THR A 91 0.18 -3.44 12.02
N GLU A 92 -1.13 -3.51 12.30
CA GLU A 92 -1.77 -4.76 12.72
C GLU A 92 -1.84 -5.81 11.62
N LEU A 93 -2.18 -5.42 10.38
CA LEU A 93 -2.19 -6.34 9.25
C LEU A 93 -0.78 -6.90 8.97
N LEU A 94 0.24 -6.06 9.03
CA LEU A 94 1.63 -6.44 8.77
C LEU A 94 2.14 -7.42 9.81
N ARG A 95 1.84 -7.22 11.10
CA ARG A 95 2.15 -8.17 12.18
C ARG A 95 1.66 -9.59 11.91
N ASN A 96 0.56 -9.72 11.16
CA ASN A 96 -0.06 -10.98 10.81
C ASN A 96 0.37 -11.52 9.42
N SER A 97 1.43 -10.95 8.83
CA SER A 97 1.96 -11.30 7.51
C SER A 97 3.47 -11.60 7.56
N ALA A 98 4.03 -12.07 6.46
CA ALA A 98 5.47 -12.25 6.30
C ALA A 98 6.27 -10.93 6.31
N LEU A 99 5.61 -9.78 6.19
CA LEU A 99 6.22 -8.44 6.31
C LEU A 99 6.08 -7.87 7.73
N CYS A 100 6.10 -8.71 8.77
CA CYS A 100 5.84 -8.30 10.15
C CYS A 100 6.85 -7.29 10.74
N ASP A 101 8.07 -7.25 10.22
CA ASP A 101 9.12 -6.29 10.60
C ASP A 101 9.09 -4.99 9.76
N ALA A 102 8.05 -4.79 8.93
CA ALA A 102 7.91 -3.59 8.12
C ALA A 102 7.78 -2.32 8.95
N ARG A 103 8.41 -1.25 8.48
CA ARG A 103 8.20 0.10 9.00
C ARG A 103 7.02 0.75 8.30
N VAL A 104 6.06 1.28 9.06
CA VAL A 104 4.94 2.07 8.55
C VAL A 104 5.09 3.52 8.97
N GLU A 105 5.10 4.44 8.02
CA GLU A 105 5.26 5.86 8.26
C GLU A 105 4.11 6.67 7.68
N ALA A 106 3.66 7.64 8.45
CA ALA A 106 2.74 8.66 8.00
C ALA A 106 3.47 9.70 7.12
N ASP A 107 2.92 10.00 5.94
CA ASP A 107 3.35 11.12 5.10
C ASP A 107 2.29 12.25 5.07
N PHE A 108 2.46 13.26 4.22
CA PHE A 108 1.57 14.42 4.11
C PHE A 108 0.09 14.04 3.86
N PHE A 109 -0.19 13.25 2.83
CA PHE A 109 -1.54 12.82 2.45
C PHE A 109 -1.72 11.29 2.46
N GLY A 110 -0.61 10.57 2.61
CA GLY A 110 -0.55 9.12 2.48
C GLY A 110 0.23 8.48 3.60
N LEU A 111 0.71 7.29 3.32
CA LEU A 111 1.59 6.52 4.17
C LEU A 111 2.56 5.70 3.32
N CYS A 112 3.60 5.20 3.96
CA CYS A 112 4.61 4.39 3.33
C CYS A 112 4.92 3.18 4.20
N ILE A 113 4.92 1.99 3.60
CA ILE A 113 5.39 0.75 4.19
C ILE A 113 6.73 0.43 3.54
N THR A 114 7.79 0.26 4.34
CA THR A 114 9.12 -0.07 3.84
C THR A 114 9.78 -1.16 4.66
N GLY A 115 10.70 -1.88 4.03
CA GLY A 115 11.51 -2.87 4.71
C GLY A 115 12.31 -3.72 3.73
N GLN A 116 12.80 -4.84 4.25
CA GLN A 116 13.64 -5.80 3.56
C GLN A 116 13.18 -7.21 3.96
N LYS A 117 13.31 -8.17 3.04
CA LYS A 117 13.19 -9.61 3.33
C LYS A 117 14.44 -10.13 4.02
#